data_AF-A0A9D3XYE2-F1
#
_entry.id   AF-A0A9D3XYE2-F1
#
_cell.length_a   1.000
_cell.length_b   1.000
_cell.length_c   1.000
_cell.angle_alpha   90.00
_cell.angle_beta   90.00
_cell.angle_gamma   90.00
#
_symmetry.space_group_name_H-M   'P 1'
#
loop_
_entity.id
_entity.type
_entity.pdbx_description
1 polymer ?
#
loop_
_entity_poly.entity_id
_entity_poly.type
_entity_poly.pdbx_seq_one_letter_code
_entity_poly.pdbx_strand_id
1 'polypeptide(L)' 'MIMNDAEIIESLAKSKGLISDETIMERHPYVSDIAEEEERMEKQEEKQLEQFNVAMKEKENNNSMI' A
#
# COMPACT_ATOMS: atom_id res chain seq x y z
N MET A 1 -24.43 8.64 -15.42
CA MET A 1 -23.95 7.25 -15.32
C MET A 1 -23.65 7.03 -13.85
N ILE A 2 -24.48 6.28 -13.13
CA ILE A 2 -24.17 5.91 -11.74
C ILE A 2 -23.30 4.66 -11.86
N MET A 3 -22.03 4.87 -12.18
CA MET A 3 -21.06 3.79 -12.14
C MET A 3 -20.86 3.50 -10.65
N ASN A 4 -21.21 2.30 -10.21
CA ASN A 4 -21.00 1.91 -8.83
C ASN A 4 -19.48 1.85 -8.63
N ASP A 5 -18.93 2.57 -7.65
CA ASP A 5 -17.49 2.59 -7.37
C ASP A 5 -16.92 1.16 -7.26
N ALA A 6 -17.74 0.19 -6.83
CA ALA A 6 -17.39 -1.22 -6.81
C ALA A 6 -17.00 -1.80 -8.18
N GLU A 7 -17.70 -1.47 -9.27
CA GLU A 7 -17.40 -1.98 -10.62
C GLU A 7 -16.10 -1.38 -11.16
N ILE A 8 -15.85 -0.09 -10.86
CA ILE A 8 -14.60 0.58 -11.22
C ILE A 8 -13.44 -0.08 -10.49
N ILE A 9 -13.56 -0.24 -9.17
CA ILE A 9 -12.54 -0.88 -8.34
C ILE A 9 -12.26 -2.31 -8.80
N GLU A 10 -13.29 -3.09 -9.14
CA GLU A 10 -13.12 -4.45 -9.65
C GLU A 10 -12.35 -4.46 -10.99
N SER A 11 -12.69 -3.55 -11.90
CA SER A 11 -11.98 -3.42 -13.18
C SER A 11 -10.52 -3.02 -12.99
N LEU A 12 -10.26 -2.06 -12.09
CA LEU A 12 -8.90 -1.63 -11.75
C LEU A 12 -8.09 -2.76 -11.12
N ALA A 13 -8.69 -3.52 -10.20
CA ALA A 13 -8.07 -4.68 -9.56
C ALA A 13 -7.70 -5.77 -10.57
N LYS A 14 -8.59 -6.06 -11.55
CA LYS A 14 -8.29 -7.00 -12.66
C LYS A 14 -7.19 -6.51 -13.58
N SER A 15 -7.01 -5.19 -13.68
CA SER A 15 -5.97 -4.57 -14.51
C SER A 15 -4.61 -4.52 -13.80
N LYS A 16 -4.55 -4.86 -12.50
CA LYS A 16 -3.29 -4.90 -11.76
C LYS A 16 -2.31 -5.87 -12.42
N GLY A 17 -1.11 -5.37 -12.73
CA GLY A 17 -0.08 -6.10 -13.48
C GLY A 17 -0.17 -5.98 -15.01
N LEU A 18 -1.26 -5.41 -15.55
CA LEU A 18 -1.38 -5.01 -16.97
C LEU A 18 -1.14 -3.52 -17.17
N ILE A 19 -1.53 -2.71 -16.18
CA ILE A 19 -1.27 -1.26 -16.11
C ILE A 19 -0.50 -0.94 -14.82
N SER A 20 0.22 0.18 -14.80
CA SER A 20 0.98 0.59 -13.62
C SER A 20 0.05 0.87 -12.44
N ASP A 21 0.56 0.60 -11.24
CA ASP A 21 -0.17 0.92 -10.00
C ASP A 21 -0.46 2.44 -9.92
N GLU A 22 0.45 3.30 -10.39
CA GLU A 22 0.23 4.76 -10.52
C GLU A 22 -1.02 5.10 -11.36
N THR A 23 -1.20 4.45 -12.51
CA THR A 23 -2.38 4.65 -13.37
C THR A 23 -3.66 4.17 -12.70
N ILE A 24 -3.57 3.11 -11.89
CA ILE A 24 -4.71 2.59 -11.11
C ILE A 24 -5.09 3.60 -10.02
N MET A 25 -4.11 4.17 -9.32
CA MET A 25 -4.32 5.15 -8.26
C MET A 25 -4.92 6.44 -8.81
N GLU A 26 -4.44 6.95 -9.95
CA GLU A 26 -5.00 8.13 -10.63
C GLU A 26 -6.49 7.96 -10.98
N ARG A 27 -6.92 6.74 -11.28
CA ARG A 27 -8.30 6.41 -11.67
C ARG A 27 -9.14 5.85 -10.54
N HIS A 28 -8.57 5.71 -9.35
CA HIS A 28 -9.25 5.10 -8.23
C HIS A 28 -10.27 6.08 -7.65
N PRO A 29 -11.55 5.71 -7.48
CA PRO A 29 -12.61 6.65 -7.07
C PRO A 29 -12.40 7.27 -5.68
N TYR A 30 -11.56 6.64 -4.85
CA TYR A 30 -11.23 7.11 -3.50
C TYR A 30 -9.92 7.90 -3.42
N VAL A 31 -9.16 8.01 -4.51
CA VAL A 31 -7.91 8.78 -4.56
C VAL A 31 -8.23 10.11 -5.23
N SER A 32 -8.29 11.16 -4.42
CA SER A 32 -8.53 12.53 -4.90
C SER A 32 -7.25 13.26 -5.29
N ASP A 33 -6.14 12.94 -4.62
CA ASP A 33 -4.82 13.48 -4.89
C ASP A 33 -3.81 12.32 -4.85
N ILE A 34 -3.13 12.09 -5.98
CA ILE A 34 -2.16 11.02 -6.13
C ILE A 34 -0.95 11.28 -5.26
N ALA A 35 -0.47 12.52 -5.19
CA ALA A 35 0.72 12.87 -4.43
C ALA A 35 0.51 12.68 -2.93
N GLU A 36 -0.68 13.04 -2.43
CA GLU A 36 -1.05 12.77 -1.03
C GLU A 36 -1.09 11.26 -0.75
N GLU A 37 -1.68 10.48 -1.65
CA GLU A 37 -1.80 9.03 -1.44
C GLU A 37 -0.45 8.30 -1.58
N GLU A 38 0.44 8.75 -2.47
CA GLU A 38 1.82 8.27 -2.55
C GLU A 38 2.56 8.51 -1.22
N GLU A 39 2.49 9.71 -0.65
CA GLU A 39 3.11 10.01 0.65
C GLU A 39 2.54 9.11 1.77
N ARG A 40 1.24 8.80 1.73
CA ARG A 40 0.61 7.89 2.70
C ARG A 40 1.09 6.46 2.53
N MET A 41 1.28 6.00 1.30
CA MET A 41 1.80 4.67 0.99
C MET A 41 3.26 4.53 1.41
N GLU A 42 4.10 5.53 1.18
CA GLU A 42 5.49 5.57 1.67
C GLU A 42 5.56 5.47 3.20
N LYS A 43 4.79 6.31 3.91
CA LYS A 43 4.70 6.25 5.38
C LYS A 43 4.22 4.90 5.89
N GLN A 44 3.32 4.24 5.15
CA GLN A 44 2.85 2.90 5.49
C GLN A 44 3.94 1.85 5.28
N GLU A 45 4.75 1.96 4.23
CA GLU A 45 5.91 1.08 4.00
C GLU A 45 6.99 1.29 5.05
N GLU A 46 7.36 2.53 5.34
CA GLU A 46 8.35 2.87 6.38
C GLU A 46 7.95 2.29 7.75
N LYS A 47 6.69 2.44 8.16
CA LYS A 47 6.18 1.87 9.41
C LYS A 47 6.25 0.35 9.42
N GLN A 48 5.93 -0.30 8.30
CA GLN A 48 6.03 -1.76 8.19
C GLN A 48 7.49 -2.22 8.32
N LEU A 49 8.41 -1.52 7.66
CA LEU A 49 9.84 -1.81 7.74
C LEU A 49 10.39 -1.55 9.16
N GLU A 50 9.96 -0.48 9.81
CA GLU A 50 10.31 -0.19 11.20
C GLU A 50 9.82 -1.29 12.13
N GLN A 51 8.54 -1.67 12.04
CA GLN A 51 7.97 -2.78 12.83
C GLN A 51 8.71 -4.10 12.59
N PHE A 52 9.06 -4.39 11.33
CA PHE A 52 9.85 -5.57 10.98
C PHE A 52 11.25 -5.53 11.61
N ASN A 53 11.92 -4.38 11.54
CA ASN A 53 13.25 -4.18 12.11
C ASN A 53 13.24 -4.29 13.65
N VAL A 54 12.21 -3.74 14.31
CA VAL A 54 12.00 -3.87 15.75
C VAL A 54 11.81 -5.35 16.12
N ALA A 55 10.92 -6.05 15.43
CA ALA A 55 10.66 -7.47 15.67
C ALA A 55 11.90 -8.35 15.44
N MET A 56 12.75 -8.01 14.46
CA MET A 56 14.02 -8.71 14.23
C MET A 56 15.03 -8.46 15.35
N LYS A 57 15.21 -7.20 15.79
CA LYS A 57 16.10 -6.86 16.91
C LYS A 57 15.69 -7.53 18.22
N GLU A 58 14.38 -7.62 18.49
CA GLU A 58 13.87 -8.32 19.67
C GLU A 58 14.23 -9.82 19.65
N LYS A 59 14.14 -10.47 18.49
CA LYS A 59 14.54 -11.88 18.34
C LYS A 59 16.04 -12.09 18.52
N GLU A 60 16.87 -11.20 17.99
CA GLU A 60 18.33 -11.25 18.15
C GLU A 60 18.73 -11.10 19.63
N ASN A 61 18.15 -10.12 20.33
CA ASN A 61 18.43 -9.87 21.74
C ASN A 61 18.03 -11.06 22.63
N ASN A 62 16.87 -11.69 22.36
CA ASN A 62 16.42 -12.85 23.11
C ASN A 62 17.27 -14.11 22.85
N ASN A 63 17.85 -14.25 21.65
CA ASN A 63 18.72 -15.38 21.31
C ASN A 63 20.17 -15.20 21.83
N SER A 64 20.58 -13.98 22.16
CA SER A 64 21.89 -13.68 22.78
C SER A 64 21.91 -13.92 24.30
N MET A 65 20.76 -14.15 24.93
CA MET A 65 20.62 -14.27 26.39
C MET A 65 20.44 -15.73 26.86
N ILE A 66 20.55 -16.70 25.94
CA ILE A 66 20.58 -18.16 26.17
C ILE A 66 21.99 -18.66 25.91
#